data_AF-A0A453L6E0-F1
#
_entry.id   AF-A0A453L6E0-F1
#
_cell.length_a   1.000
_cell.length_b   1.000
_cell.length_c   1.000
_cell.angle_alpha   90.00
_cell.angle_beta   90.00
_cell.angle_gamma   90.00
#
_symmetry.space_group_name_H-M   'P 1'
#
loop_
_entity.id
_entity.type
_entity.pdbx_description
1 polymer ?
#
loop_
_entity_poly.entity_id
_entity_poly.type
_entity_poly.pdbx_seq_one_letter_code
_entity_poly.pdbx_strand_id
1 'polypeptide(L)'
;CLCTLMTDRGDGPIGSLPEHLLVEILTRLPTHEWVQISCVSKHWASMFRGEYLWQTAIARKWPSAGFRKRWPGPIPRGSARRRFQALYVSENLVPSGGEIDELVGHTYLYLKEQLERVAVPPSSILHGTIIDQFIACGRTGEKAHELASNIWIAVIDNLEENQQTFMLLKHLAQEGDFFLPFPYSRSYKVLWRVFDKLFTDFRDCFNGADYHEALAGAKSRFQPVPSSWLGH
;
A
#
# COMPACT_ATOMS: atom_id res chain seq x y z
N CYS A 1 -57.68 8.83 -13.52
CA CYS A 1 -56.72 8.32 -14.53
C CYS A 1 -55.32 8.39 -13.97
N LEU A 2 -54.62 7.26 -14.05
CA LEU A 2 -53.33 6.89 -13.46
C LEU A 2 -52.22 7.95 -13.48
N CYS A 3 -51.57 8.12 -12.34
CA CYS A 3 -50.13 8.30 -12.23
C CYS A 3 -49.44 6.98 -12.59
N THR A 4 -48.66 6.91 -13.68
CA THR A 4 -47.49 6.01 -13.78
C THR A 4 -46.65 6.29 -15.04
N LEU A 5 -45.31 6.22 -14.88
CA LEU A 5 -44.30 5.75 -15.85
C LEU A 5 -43.95 6.73 -17.00
N MET A 6 -42.71 7.19 -17.22
CA MET A 6 -41.39 6.76 -16.80
C MET A 6 -40.45 7.98 -16.80
N THR A 7 -39.61 8.03 -15.79
CA THR A 7 -38.31 8.69 -15.83
C THR A 7 -37.61 8.38 -17.15
N ASP A 8 -37.31 9.42 -17.92
CA ASP A 8 -36.42 9.33 -19.07
C ASP A 8 -35.10 8.73 -18.60
N ARG A 9 -34.90 7.44 -18.92
CA ARG A 9 -33.69 6.67 -18.62
C ARG A 9 -32.60 7.20 -19.56
N GLY A 10 -31.95 8.29 -19.17
CA GLY A 10 -30.78 8.85 -19.84
C GLY A 10 -29.51 7.99 -19.72
N ASP A 11 -29.65 6.67 -19.61
CA ASP A 11 -28.57 5.71 -19.71
C ASP A 11 -28.68 5.11 -21.11
N GLY A 12 -27.70 5.39 -21.99
CA GLY A 12 -27.67 4.83 -23.34
C GLY A 12 -27.78 3.30 -23.35
N PRO A 13 -27.81 2.64 -24.53
CA PRO A 13 -28.13 1.20 -24.65
C PRO A 13 -27.34 0.30 -23.69
N ILE A 14 -26.09 0.66 -23.37
CA ILE A 14 -25.26 -0.05 -22.39
C ILE A 14 -25.80 0.05 -20.96
N GLY A 15 -26.21 1.23 -20.49
CA GLY A 15 -26.68 1.40 -19.10
C GLY A 15 -28.07 0.80 -18.83
N SER A 16 -28.76 0.31 -19.87
CA SER A 16 -29.99 -0.46 -19.76
C SER A 16 -29.76 -1.97 -19.48
N LEU A 17 -28.52 -2.44 -19.56
CA LEU A 17 -28.16 -3.84 -19.30
C LEU A 17 -28.38 -4.21 -17.83
N PRO A 18 -28.74 -5.48 -17.54
CA PRO A 18 -28.72 -6.01 -16.18
C PRO A 18 -27.38 -5.82 -15.48
N GLU A 19 -27.42 -5.54 -14.17
CA GLU A 19 -26.22 -5.23 -13.36
C GLU A 19 -25.13 -6.31 -13.46
N HIS A 20 -25.49 -7.59 -13.47
CA HIS A 20 -24.50 -8.67 -13.59
C HIS A 20 -23.72 -8.62 -14.91
N LEU A 21 -24.37 -8.26 -16.03
CA LEU A 21 -23.69 -8.08 -17.32
C LEU A 21 -22.81 -6.84 -17.31
N LEU A 22 -23.29 -5.75 -16.71
CA LEU A 22 -22.47 -4.54 -16.53
C LEU A 22 -21.22 -4.85 -15.73
N VAL A 23 -21.33 -5.55 -14.60
CA VAL A 23 -20.17 -5.96 -13.78
C VAL A 23 -19.22 -6.87 -14.59
N GLU A 24 -19.74 -7.81 -15.37
CA GLU A 24 -18.92 -8.69 -16.20
C GLU A 24 -18.15 -7.93 -17.30
N ILE A 25 -18.77 -6.89 -17.89
CA ILE A 25 -18.13 -5.99 -18.86
C ILE A 25 -17.08 -5.13 -18.15
N LEU A 26 -17.44 -4.45 -17.07
CA LEU A 26 -16.56 -3.53 -16.35
C LEU A 26 -15.32 -4.23 -15.81
N THR A 27 -15.46 -5.45 -15.30
CA THR A 27 -14.33 -6.25 -14.78
C THR A 27 -13.38 -6.77 -15.86
N ARG A 28 -13.71 -6.62 -17.15
CA ARG A 28 -12.81 -6.89 -18.29
C ARG A 28 -12.00 -5.67 -18.73
N LEU A 29 -12.39 -4.47 -18.32
CA LEU A 29 -11.72 -3.24 -18.71
C LEU A 29 -10.42 -3.04 -17.90
N PRO A 30 -9.41 -2.36 -18.45
CA PRO A 30 -8.16 -2.11 -17.74
C PRO A 30 -8.37 -1.40 -16.41
N THR A 31 -7.73 -1.88 -15.34
CA THR A 31 -7.94 -1.37 -13.96
C THR A 31 -7.57 0.10 -13.78
N HIS A 32 -6.65 0.62 -14.60
CA HIS A 32 -6.22 2.01 -14.53
C HIS A 32 -7.29 2.99 -15.06
N GLU A 33 -8.30 2.51 -15.78
CA GLU A 33 -9.43 3.31 -16.28
C GLU A 33 -10.62 3.32 -15.31
N TRP A 34 -10.59 2.49 -14.26
CA TRP A 34 -11.76 2.25 -13.41
C TRP A 34 -12.22 3.50 -12.65
N VAL A 35 -11.30 4.41 -12.35
CA VAL A 35 -11.65 5.70 -11.72
C VAL A 35 -12.51 6.52 -12.68
N GLN A 36 -12.06 6.69 -13.92
CA GLN A 36 -12.80 7.44 -14.96
C GLN A 36 -14.12 6.77 -15.30
N ILE A 37 -14.12 5.44 -15.44
CA ILE A 37 -15.32 4.63 -15.70
C ILE A 37 -16.34 4.80 -14.58
N SER A 38 -15.91 4.81 -13.30
CA SER A 38 -16.83 5.00 -12.17
C SER A 38 -17.54 6.35 -12.18
N CYS A 39 -17.01 7.35 -12.90
CA CYS A 39 -17.59 8.69 -13.01
C CYS A 39 -18.62 8.84 -14.15
N VAL A 40 -18.82 7.82 -14.99
CA VAL A 40 -19.70 7.89 -16.17
C VAL A 40 -21.17 8.12 -15.79
N SER A 41 -21.66 7.47 -14.72
CA SER A 41 -23.02 7.70 -14.21
C SER A 41 -23.12 7.40 -12.72
N LYS A 42 -24.18 7.90 -12.07
CA LYS A 42 -24.46 7.61 -10.65
C LYS A 42 -24.64 6.11 -10.39
N HIS A 43 -25.24 5.40 -11.35
CA HIS A 43 -25.42 3.95 -11.27
C HIS A 43 -24.05 3.25 -11.29
N TRP A 44 -23.16 3.63 -12.20
CA TRP A 44 -21.82 3.05 -12.29
C TRP A 44 -21.00 3.35 -11.04
N ALA A 45 -21.02 4.60 -10.57
CA ALA A 45 -20.39 4.98 -9.31
C ALA A 45 -20.89 4.13 -8.13
N SER A 46 -22.18 3.77 -8.10
CA SER A 46 -22.73 2.91 -7.05
C SER A 46 -22.22 1.47 -7.14
N MET A 47 -22.06 0.91 -8.34
CA MET A 47 -21.48 -0.43 -8.54
C MET A 47 -20.03 -0.49 -8.04
N PHE A 48 -19.21 0.52 -8.35
CA PHE A 48 -17.81 0.60 -7.86
C PHE A 48 -17.69 0.79 -6.35
N ARG A 49 -18.75 1.25 -5.67
CA ARG A 49 -18.81 1.29 -4.19
C ARG A 49 -19.28 -0.04 -3.59
N GLY A 50 -19.98 -0.87 -4.35
CA GLY A 50 -20.53 -2.15 -3.89
C GLY A 50 -19.50 -3.28 -3.87
N GLU A 51 -19.69 -4.25 -2.98
CA GLU A 51 -18.81 -5.42 -2.83
C GLU A 51 -18.82 -6.34 -4.07
N TYR A 52 -19.97 -6.48 -4.73
CA TYR A 52 -20.18 -7.45 -5.80
C TYR A 52 -19.22 -7.28 -6.98
N LEU A 53 -19.02 -6.04 -7.46
CA LEU A 53 -18.09 -5.74 -8.55
C LEU A 53 -16.66 -6.19 -8.21
N TRP A 54 -16.19 -5.87 -7.01
CA TRP A 54 -14.84 -6.22 -6.57
C TRP A 54 -14.68 -7.72 -6.32
N GLN A 55 -15.69 -8.40 -5.80
CA GLN A 55 -15.67 -9.86 -5.63
C GLN A 55 -15.59 -10.56 -6.99
N THR A 56 -16.38 -10.12 -7.98
CA THR A 56 -16.30 -10.64 -9.35
C THR A 56 -14.95 -10.36 -9.98
N ALA A 57 -14.38 -9.17 -9.77
CA ALA A 57 -13.05 -8.82 -10.24
C ALA A 57 -11.97 -9.73 -9.67
N ILE A 58 -12.01 -10.01 -8.35
CA ILE A 58 -11.08 -10.91 -7.68
C ILE A 58 -11.23 -12.34 -8.23
N ALA A 59 -12.45 -12.86 -8.29
CA ALA A 59 -12.72 -14.22 -8.77
C ALA A 59 -12.25 -14.41 -10.22
N ARG A 60 -12.34 -13.35 -11.04
CA ARG A 60 -11.86 -13.34 -12.42
C ARG A 60 -10.34 -13.29 -12.52
N LYS A 61 -9.69 -12.35 -11.83
CA LYS A 61 -8.25 -12.10 -11.98
C LYS A 61 -7.40 -13.11 -11.19
N TRP A 62 -7.88 -13.52 -10.02
CA TRP A 62 -7.19 -14.46 -9.14
C TRP A 62 -8.14 -15.58 -8.67
N PRO A 63 -8.52 -16.51 -9.56
CA PRO A 63 -9.46 -17.60 -9.23
C PRO A 63 -9.03 -18.43 -8.02
N SER A 64 -7.72 -18.60 -7.82
CA SER A 64 -7.12 -19.34 -6.70
C SER A 64 -7.20 -18.60 -5.35
N ALA A 65 -7.46 -17.29 -5.34
CA ALA A 65 -7.59 -16.51 -4.10
C ALA A 65 -8.85 -16.84 -3.30
N GLY A 66 -9.83 -17.52 -3.91
CA GLY A 66 -11.11 -17.88 -3.26
C GLY A 66 -11.00 -18.90 -2.12
N PHE A 67 -9.94 -19.72 -2.09
CA PHE A 67 -9.85 -20.90 -1.21
C PHE A 67 -8.90 -20.74 -0.02
N ARG A 68 -8.33 -19.56 0.18
CA ARG A 68 -7.30 -19.38 1.20
C ARG A 68 -7.89 -19.18 2.59
N LYS A 69 -7.31 -19.90 3.57
CA LYS A 69 -7.68 -19.80 4.98
C LYS A 69 -7.54 -18.36 5.47
N ARG A 70 -8.46 -17.98 6.36
CA ARG A 70 -8.37 -16.75 7.16
C ARG A 70 -6.97 -16.65 7.81
N TRP A 71 -6.19 -15.59 7.55
CA TRP A 71 -5.08 -15.30 8.45
C TRP A 71 -5.56 -14.68 9.77
N PRO A 72 -4.97 -15.08 10.90
CA PRO A 72 -5.19 -14.46 12.21
C PRO A 72 -4.33 -13.20 12.35
N GLY A 73 -4.79 -12.18 13.08
CA GLY A 73 -3.93 -11.05 13.46
C GLY A 73 -4.63 -9.68 13.51
N PRO A 74 -3.88 -8.64 13.90
CA PRO A 74 -4.41 -7.30 14.16
C PRO A 74 -4.77 -6.53 12.89
N ILE A 75 -4.23 -6.90 11.72
CA ILE A 75 -4.50 -6.19 10.48
C ILE A 75 -5.87 -6.63 9.91
N PRO A 76 -6.85 -5.72 9.81
CA PRO A 76 -8.19 -6.05 9.34
C PRO A 76 -8.18 -6.31 7.83
N ARG A 77 -9.12 -7.17 7.40
CA ARG A 77 -9.27 -7.61 6.01
C ARG A 77 -9.88 -6.57 5.08
N GLY A 78 -10.62 -5.63 5.65
CA GLY A 78 -11.40 -4.64 4.92
C GLY A 78 -12.43 -5.22 3.96
N SER A 79 -12.81 -4.39 2.99
CA SER A 79 -13.77 -4.68 1.91
C SER A 79 -13.17 -5.53 0.78
N ALA A 80 -14.00 -6.06 -0.11
CA ALA A 80 -13.52 -6.67 -1.36
C ALA A 80 -12.69 -5.70 -2.19
N ARG A 81 -12.99 -4.39 -2.15
CA ARG A 81 -12.13 -3.37 -2.78
C ARG A 81 -10.72 -3.35 -2.19
N ARG A 82 -10.60 -3.33 -0.86
CA ARG A 82 -9.29 -3.40 -0.17
C ARG A 82 -8.57 -4.68 -0.55
N ARG A 83 -9.29 -5.81 -0.56
CA ARG A 83 -8.74 -7.12 -0.94
C ARG A 83 -8.22 -7.13 -2.37
N PHE A 84 -8.95 -6.54 -3.31
CA PHE A 84 -8.50 -6.40 -4.70
C PHE A 84 -7.21 -5.60 -4.78
N GLN A 85 -7.12 -4.46 -4.07
CA GLN A 85 -5.91 -3.66 -4.01
C GLN A 85 -4.73 -4.44 -3.41
N ALA A 86 -4.97 -5.20 -2.34
CA ALA A 86 -3.95 -6.03 -1.71
C ALA A 86 -3.41 -7.10 -2.69
N LEU A 87 -4.29 -7.84 -3.37
CA LEU A 87 -3.88 -8.83 -4.38
C LEU A 87 -3.10 -8.18 -5.53
N TYR A 88 -3.53 -6.99 -5.97
CA TYR A 88 -2.83 -6.23 -7.00
C TYR A 88 -1.41 -5.85 -6.56
N VAL A 89 -1.24 -5.38 -5.32
CA VAL A 89 0.08 -5.06 -4.78
C VAL A 89 0.93 -6.33 -4.63
N SER A 90 0.38 -7.40 -4.05
CA SER A 90 1.10 -8.67 -3.85
C SER A 90 1.65 -9.25 -5.16
N GLU A 91 0.88 -9.17 -6.24
CA GLU A 91 1.29 -9.62 -7.58
C GLU A 91 2.52 -8.87 -8.12
N ASN A 92 2.67 -7.59 -7.77
CA ASN A 92 3.74 -6.73 -8.28
C ASN A 92 4.95 -6.60 -7.33
N LEU A 93 4.76 -6.81 -6.02
CA LEU A 93 5.77 -6.52 -5.00
C LEU A 93 6.72 -7.70 -4.74
N VAL A 94 6.22 -8.93 -4.77
CA VAL A 94 7.04 -10.14 -4.60
C VAL A 94 6.64 -11.15 -5.65
N PRO A 95 7.52 -11.48 -6.62
CA PRO A 95 7.30 -12.59 -7.53
C PRO A 95 7.28 -13.91 -6.74
N SER A 96 6.14 -14.27 -6.18
CA SER A 96 5.90 -15.61 -5.66
C SER A 96 5.81 -16.55 -6.84
N GLY A 97 6.57 -17.65 -6.86
CA GLY A 97 6.59 -18.66 -7.92
C GLY A 97 5.25 -19.39 -8.13
N GLY A 98 4.22 -18.66 -8.56
CA GLY A 98 2.87 -19.11 -8.87
C GLY A 98 1.77 -18.65 -7.90
N GLU A 99 2.07 -18.50 -6.60
CA GLU A 99 1.04 -18.30 -5.57
C GLU A 99 1.12 -16.92 -4.87
N ILE A 100 0.26 -15.99 -5.27
CA ILE A 100 0.21 -14.61 -4.74
C ILE A 100 0.02 -14.60 -3.23
N ASP A 101 1.00 -14.11 -2.46
CA ASP A 101 0.84 -13.96 -1.02
C ASP A 101 0.00 -12.73 -0.67
N GLU A 102 -1.32 -12.91 -0.56
CA GLU A 102 -2.28 -11.83 -0.23
C GLU A 102 -1.89 -11.06 1.06
N LEU A 103 -1.22 -11.72 2.02
CA LEU A 103 -0.80 -11.09 3.26
C LEU A 103 0.18 -9.94 3.04
N VAL A 104 1.04 -10.05 2.03
CA VAL A 104 2.02 -9.02 1.64
C VAL A 104 1.30 -7.74 1.20
N GLY A 105 0.24 -7.87 0.43
CA GLY A 105 -0.55 -6.73 -0.05
C GLY A 105 -1.32 -6.04 1.07
N HIS A 106 -1.92 -6.78 2.00
CA HIS A 106 -2.62 -6.16 3.13
C HIS A 106 -1.67 -5.48 4.12
N THR A 107 -0.49 -6.05 4.36
CA THR A 107 0.55 -5.44 5.19
C THR A 107 1.11 -4.18 4.54
N TYR A 108 1.29 -4.17 3.21
CA TYR A 108 1.62 -2.95 2.44
C TYR A 108 0.55 -1.86 2.61
N LEU A 109 -0.73 -2.17 2.35
CA LEU A 109 -1.81 -1.19 2.47
C LEU A 109 -1.93 -0.67 3.90
N TYR A 110 -1.83 -1.55 4.89
CA TYR A 110 -1.82 -1.18 6.30
C TYR A 110 -0.70 -0.19 6.61
N LEU A 111 0.54 -0.51 6.22
CA LEU A 111 1.69 0.34 6.50
C LEU A 111 1.53 1.70 5.82
N LYS A 112 1.17 1.73 4.54
CA LYS A 112 0.92 2.97 3.80
C LYS A 112 -0.11 3.85 4.51
N GLU A 113 -1.25 3.27 4.90
CA GLU A 113 -2.30 3.97 5.64
C GLU A 113 -1.85 4.47 7.02
N GLN A 114 -0.94 3.77 7.71
CA GLN A 114 -0.40 4.26 8.98
C GLN A 114 0.54 5.45 8.79
N LEU A 115 1.35 5.42 7.73
CA LEU A 115 2.31 6.47 7.41
C LEU A 115 1.65 7.74 6.88
N GLU A 116 0.50 7.62 6.22
CA GLU A 116 -0.29 8.76 5.71
C GLU A 116 -1.19 9.40 6.77
N ARG A 117 -1.20 8.90 8.01
CA ARG A 117 -1.95 9.52 9.13
C ARG A 117 -1.25 10.77 9.63
N VAL A 118 -2.05 11.74 10.10
CA VAL A 118 -1.54 12.95 10.75
C VAL A 118 -0.74 12.62 12.02
N ALA A 119 -1.18 11.62 12.79
CA ALA A 119 -0.47 11.10 13.95
C ALA A 119 0.03 9.69 13.65
N VAL A 120 1.30 9.60 13.24
CA VAL A 120 1.94 8.35 12.85
C VAL A 120 2.40 7.60 14.10
N PRO A 121 2.04 6.31 14.27
CA PRO A 121 2.59 5.49 15.36
C PRO A 121 4.10 5.32 15.20
N PRO A 122 4.85 5.12 16.30
CA PRO A 122 6.28 4.81 16.23
C PRO A 122 6.57 3.70 15.23
N SER A 123 7.56 3.90 14.36
CA SER A 123 7.83 2.93 13.29
C SER A 123 8.21 1.53 13.81
N SER A 124 8.77 1.45 15.01
CA SER A 124 9.08 0.21 15.72
C SER A 124 7.82 -0.60 16.03
N ILE A 125 6.72 0.06 16.43
CA ILE A 125 5.42 -0.58 16.67
C ILE A 125 4.82 -1.05 15.35
N LEU A 126 4.90 -0.23 14.29
CA LEU A 126 4.44 -0.60 12.96
C LEU A 126 5.19 -1.82 12.42
N HIS A 127 6.52 -1.81 12.53
CA HIS A 127 7.37 -2.92 12.12
C HIS A 127 7.04 -4.18 12.91
N GLY A 128 6.97 -4.09 14.25
CA GLY A 128 6.62 -5.23 15.10
C GLY A 128 5.25 -5.83 14.77
N THR A 129 4.24 -4.99 14.49
CA THR A 129 2.91 -5.44 14.07
C THR A 129 2.97 -6.26 12.76
N ILE A 130 3.78 -5.82 11.79
CA ILE A 130 3.96 -6.53 10.52
C ILE A 130 4.67 -7.87 10.76
N ILE A 131 5.72 -7.89 11.59
CA ILE A 131 6.45 -9.10 11.96
C ILE A 131 5.52 -10.12 12.63
N ASP A 132 4.77 -9.70 13.65
CA ASP A 132 3.83 -10.56 14.38
C ASP A 132 2.76 -11.12 13.43
N GLN A 133 2.28 -10.32 12.49
CA GLN A 133 1.31 -10.74 11.49
C GLN A 133 1.85 -11.87 10.59
N PHE A 134 3.11 -11.79 10.15
CA PHE A 134 3.74 -12.85 9.35
C PHE A 134 4.03 -14.11 10.17
N ILE A 135 4.53 -13.95 11.39
CA ILE A 135 4.81 -15.09 12.29
C ILE A 135 3.50 -15.83 12.65
N ALA A 136 2.43 -15.10 12.95
CA ALA A 136 1.11 -15.69 13.21
C ALA A 136 0.53 -16.46 12.01
N CYS A 137 1.03 -16.17 10.80
CA CYS A 137 0.69 -16.89 9.56
C CYS A 137 1.68 -18.01 9.21
N GLY A 138 2.56 -18.38 10.14
CA GLY A 138 3.49 -19.50 10.00
C GLY A 138 4.79 -19.16 9.25
N ARG A 139 5.11 -17.87 9.06
CA ARG A 139 6.43 -17.47 8.53
C ARG A 139 7.49 -17.55 9.63
N THR A 140 8.71 -17.93 9.26
CA THR A 140 9.86 -17.83 10.18
C THR A 140 10.17 -16.37 10.48
N GLY A 141 10.87 -16.08 11.59
CA GLY A 141 11.29 -14.72 11.92
C GLY A 141 12.13 -14.08 10.81
N GLU A 142 13.02 -14.86 10.18
CA GLU A 142 13.81 -14.41 9.04
C GLU A 142 12.95 -14.04 7.84
N LYS A 143 12.00 -14.90 7.46
CA LYS A 143 11.12 -14.62 6.33
C LYS A 143 10.19 -13.44 6.61
N ALA A 144 9.70 -13.32 7.84
CA ALA A 144 8.90 -12.18 8.29
C ALA A 144 9.69 -10.87 8.18
N HIS A 145 10.95 -10.86 8.65
CA HIS A 145 11.83 -9.70 8.57
C HIS A 145 12.18 -9.29 7.13
N GLU A 146 12.46 -10.26 6.27
CA GLU A 146 12.72 -10.03 4.85
C GLU A 146 11.49 -9.41 4.15
N LEU A 147 10.31 -10.02 4.32
CA LEU A 147 9.07 -9.52 3.73
C LEU A 147 8.71 -8.13 4.27
N ALA A 148 8.80 -7.93 5.58
CA ALA A 148 8.56 -6.63 6.21
C ALA A 148 9.50 -5.55 5.64
N SER A 149 10.78 -5.86 5.46
CA SER A 149 11.75 -4.93 4.88
C SER A 149 11.41 -4.55 3.44
N ASN A 150 11.04 -5.53 2.60
CA ASN A 150 10.63 -5.29 1.22
C ASN A 150 9.36 -4.44 1.14
N ILE A 151 8.39 -4.71 2.03
CA ILE A 151 7.16 -3.92 2.12
C ILE A 151 7.46 -2.48 2.53
N TRP A 152 8.30 -2.26 3.55
CA TRP A 152 8.71 -0.92 3.96
C TRP A 152 9.32 -0.12 2.83
N ILE A 153 10.27 -0.72 2.11
CA ILE A 153 10.93 -0.09 0.94
C ILE A 153 9.89 0.27 -0.11
N ALA A 154 9.03 -0.69 -0.50
CA ALA A 154 8.01 -0.47 -1.50
C ALA A 154 7.01 0.63 -1.08
N VAL A 155 6.61 0.70 0.20
CA VAL A 155 5.73 1.76 0.68
C VAL A 155 6.45 3.11 0.60
N ILE A 156 7.69 3.21 1.08
CA ILE A 156 8.49 4.46 1.02
C ILE A 156 8.60 4.95 -0.43
N ASP A 157 8.85 4.07 -1.38
CA ASP A 157 8.95 4.40 -2.81
C ASP A 157 7.66 4.99 -3.37
N ASN A 158 6.50 4.54 -2.87
CA ASN A 158 5.18 4.90 -3.36
C ASN A 158 4.44 5.92 -2.49
N LEU A 159 5.12 6.56 -1.54
CA LEU A 159 4.63 7.75 -0.85
C LEU A 159 4.66 8.96 -1.80
N GLU A 160 3.62 9.77 -1.75
CA GLU A 160 3.51 11.00 -2.56
C GLU A 160 4.65 11.99 -2.24
N GLU A 161 5.15 12.68 -3.26
CA GLU A 161 6.18 13.71 -3.10
C GLU A 161 5.55 15.03 -2.64
N ASN A 162 5.36 15.15 -1.32
CA ASN A 162 4.79 16.34 -0.70
C ASN A 162 5.47 16.66 0.65
N GLN A 163 5.14 17.83 1.21
CA GLN A 163 5.74 18.28 2.47
C GLN A 163 5.47 17.33 3.64
N GLN A 164 4.32 16.65 3.67
CA GLN A 164 3.99 15.70 4.73
C GLN A 164 4.92 14.48 4.67
N THR A 165 5.17 13.94 3.48
CA THR A 165 6.12 12.86 3.26
C THR A 165 7.54 13.25 3.65
N PHE A 166 7.98 14.47 3.32
CA PHE A 166 9.29 14.96 3.76
C PHE A 166 9.42 14.93 5.29
N MET A 167 8.43 15.49 6.00
CA MET A 167 8.43 15.52 7.47
C MET A 167 8.38 14.12 8.07
N LEU A 168 7.61 13.21 7.48
CA LEU A 168 7.56 11.81 7.87
C LEU A 168 8.93 11.14 7.72
N LEU A 169 9.58 11.27 6.56
CA LEU A 169 10.87 10.62 6.31
C LEU A 169 11.96 11.18 7.23
N LYS A 170 11.95 12.50 7.49
CA LYS A 170 12.85 13.12 8.48
C LYS A 170 12.63 12.51 9.87
N HIS A 171 11.37 12.35 10.29
CA HIS A 171 11.05 11.70 11.56
C HIS A 171 11.56 10.25 11.60
N LEU A 172 11.31 9.46 10.55
CA LEU A 172 11.77 8.07 10.48
C LEU A 172 13.29 7.91 10.52
N ALA A 173 14.03 8.88 9.97
CA ALA A 173 15.49 8.93 9.98
C ALA A 173 16.06 9.29 11.37
N GLN A 174 15.35 10.16 12.10
CA GLN A 174 15.71 10.61 13.44
C GLN A 174 15.24 9.65 14.55
N GLU A 175 14.21 8.84 14.29
CA GLU A 175 13.80 7.76 15.19
C GLU A 175 15.01 6.87 15.48
N GLY A 176 15.46 6.91 16.74
CA GLY A 176 16.61 6.14 17.19
C GLY A 176 16.43 4.65 16.94
N ASP A 177 17.55 3.93 16.91
CA ASP A 177 17.50 2.47 16.97
C ASP A 177 17.01 2.08 18.36
N PHE A 178 15.70 1.92 18.50
CA PHE A 178 15.16 1.13 19.60
C PHE A 178 15.81 -0.25 19.47
N PHE A 179 16.59 -0.65 20.48
CA PHE A 179 17.23 -1.96 20.53
C PHE A 179 16.17 -3.05 20.68
N LEU A 180 15.45 -3.32 19.59
CA LEU A 180 14.55 -4.45 19.46
C LEU A 180 15.38 -5.63 18.95
N PRO A 181 15.23 -6.83 19.55
CA PRO A 181 15.92 -8.01 19.06
C PRO A 181 15.43 -8.36 17.67
N PHE A 182 16.28 -9.00 16.87
CA PHE A 182 15.83 -9.65 15.63
C PHE A 182 14.67 -10.61 15.95
N PRO A 183 13.58 -10.66 15.15
CA PRO A 183 13.37 -9.98 13.86
C PRO A 183 12.72 -8.58 13.91
N TYR A 184 12.55 -8.00 15.10
CA TYR A 184 11.79 -6.77 15.34
C TYR A 184 12.56 -5.46 15.10
N SER A 185 13.88 -5.53 14.93
CA SER A 185 14.67 -4.39 14.47
C SER A 185 14.39 -4.11 12.99
N ARG A 186 14.23 -2.83 12.61
CA ARG A 186 14.15 -2.44 11.20
C ARG A 186 15.48 -2.74 10.52
N SER A 187 15.44 -3.23 9.28
CA SER A 187 16.67 -3.51 8.54
C SER A 187 17.37 -2.22 8.09
N TYR A 188 18.70 -2.29 8.00
CA TYR A 188 19.50 -1.20 7.43
C TYR A 188 19.09 -0.81 6.01
N LYS A 189 18.51 -1.74 5.23
CA LYS A 189 18.00 -1.46 3.88
C LYS A 189 16.82 -0.47 3.90
N VAL A 190 15.93 -0.61 4.88
CA VAL A 190 14.81 0.33 5.06
C VAL A 190 15.33 1.71 5.45
N LEU A 191 16.22 1.78 6.44
CA LEU A 191 16.82 3.05 6.87
C LEU A 191 17.61 3.71 5.73
N TRP A 192 18.40 2.94 5.00
CA TRP A 192 19.11 3.43 3.81
C TRP A 192 18.15 4.06 2.83
N ARG A 193 17.02 3.40 2.52
CA ARG A 193 16.06 3.94 1.56
C ARG A 193 15.38 5.23 2.05
N VAL A 194 15.14 5.37 3.34
CA VAL A 194 14.65 6.63 3.93
C VAL A 194 15.63 7.77 3.66
N PHE A 195 16.92 7.58 3.98
CA PHE A 195 17.94 8.60 3.74
C PHE A 195 18.14 8.88 2.25
N ASP A 196 18.14 7.84 1.43
CA ASP A 196 18.27 7.97 -0.01
C ASP A 196 17.16 8.87 -0.58
N LYS A 197 15.89 8.55 -0.28
CA LYS A 197 14.75 9.35 -0.71
C LYS A 197 14.79 10.78 -0.17
N LEU A 198 15.23 11.00 1.07
CA LEU A 198 15.44 12.35 1.61
C LEU A 198 16.47 13.16 0.81
N PHE A 199 17.62 12.57 0.48
CA PHE A 199 18.72 13.29 -0.17
C PHE A 199 18.62 13.34 -1.70
N THR A 200 17.81 12.48 -2.33
CA THR A 200 17.58 12.50 -3.78
C THR A 200 16.30 13.27 -4.13
N ASP A 201 15.17 12.90 -3.52
CA ASP A 201 13.85 13.35 -3.97
C ASP A 201 13.42 14.63 -3.23
N PHE A 202 13.86 14.81 -1.97
CA PHE A 202 13.48 15.93 -1.10
C PHE A 202 14.64 16.85 -0.71
N ARG A 203 15.74 16.84 -1.47
CA ARG A 203 16.94 17.63 -1.15
C ARG A 203 16.62 19.10 -0.94
N ASP A 204 15.85 19.67 -1.87
CA ASP A 204 15.51 21.10 -1.89
C ASP A 204 14.55 21.51 -0.78
N CYS A 205 13.98 20.54 -0.04
CA CYS A 205 13.12 20.79 1.12
C CYS A 205 13.92 21.03 2.40
N PHE A 206 15.21 20.71 2.43
CA PHE A 206 16.04 20.97 3.60
C PHE A 206 16.38 22.45 3.76
N ASN A 207 16.49 22.90 5.01
CA ASN A 207 17.35 24.04 5.33
C ASN A 207 18.77 23.54 5.66
N GLY A 208 19.76 24.42 5.60
CA GLY A 208 21.17 24.03 5.77
C GLY A 208 21.46 23.31 7.09
N ALA A 209 20.83 23.72 8.20
CA ALA A 209 21.00 23.06 9.50
C ALA A 209 20.42 21.64 9.50
N ASP A 210 19.18 21.50 9.03
CA ASP A 210 18.48 20.21 8.93
C ASP A 210 19.21 19.23 8.00
N TYR A 211 19.76 19.72 6.88
CA TYR A 211 20.54 18.90 5.97
C TYR A 211 21.79 18.33 6.63
N HIS A 212 22.55 19.18 7.33
CA HIS A 212 23.77 18.75 8.02
C HIS A 212 23.47 17.78 9.17
N GLU A 213 22.38 17.99 9.92
CA GLU A 213 21.93 17.06 10.96
C GLU A 213 21.56 15.70 10.36
N ALA A 214 20.74 15.67 9.32
CA ALA A 214 20.36 14.43 8.64
C ALA A 214 21.60 13.71 8.07
N LEU A 215 22.53 14.45 7.48
CA LEU A 215 23.76 13.87 6.91
C LEU A 215 24.68 13.30 7.99
N ALA A 216 24.78 13.96 9.16
CA ALA A 216 25.51 13.44 10.30
C ALA A 216 24.87 12.12 10.81
N GLY A 217 23.54 12.08 10.89
CA GLY A 217 22.78 10.88 11.22
C GLY A 217 22.98 9.73 10.21
N ALA A 218 23.08 10.06 8.92
CA ALA A 218 23.40 9.07 7.89
C ALA A 218 24.84 8.54 8.04
N LYS A 219 25.82 9.41 8.25
CA LYS A 219 27.25 9.06 8.40
C LYS A 219 27.58 8.25 9.64
N SER A 220 26.79 8.38 10.71
CA SER A 220 26.96 7.57 11.91
C SER A 220 26.47 6.12 11.72
N ARG A 221 25.55 5.91 10.78
CA ARG A 221 24.93 4.61 10.49
C ARG A 221 25.54 3.91 9.29
N PHE A 222 26.00 4.68 8.30
CA PHE A 222 26.48 4.16 7.02
C PHE A 222 27.85 4.76 6.70
N GLN A 223 28.83 3.88 6.47
CA GLN A 223 30.12 4.28 5.90
C GLN A 223 30.56 3.27 4.83
N PRO A 224 30.87 3.74 3.60
CA PRO A 224 30.76 5.13 3.12
C PRO A 224 29.31 5.56 2.84
N VAL A 225 29.05 6.87 2.85
CA VAL A 225 27.79 7.44 2.31
C VAL A 225 27.94 7.74 0.82
N PRO A 226 26.88 7.64 0.00
CA PRO A 226 26.91 7.98 -1.42
C PRO A 226 27.32 9.42 -1.68
N SER A 227 28.13 9.65 -2.72
CA SER A 227 28.46 11.01 -3.18
C SER A 227 27.22 11.77 -3.63
N SER A 228 26.20 11.09 -4.14
CA SER A 228 24.91 11.68 -4.48
C SER A 228 24.25 12.34 -3.26
N TRP A 229 24.51 11.90 -2.03
CA TRP A 229 23.95 12.54 -0.83
C TRP A 229 24.71 13.80 -0.42
N LEU A 230 25.88 14.05 -1.00
CA LEU A 230 26.74 15.19 -0.69
C LEU A 230 26.47 16.32 -1.70
N GLY A 231 26.41 17.56 -1.21
CA GLY A 231 26.31 18.76 -2.07
C GLY A 231 24.97 19.47 -1.96
N HIS A 232 24.72 20.02 -0.77
CA HIS A 232 23.76 21.08 -0.55
C HIS A 232 24.48 22.43 -0.60
#